data_AF-A3VL91-F1
#
_entry.id   AF-A3VL91-F1
#
_cell.length_a   1.000
_cell.length_b   1.000
_cell.length_c   1.000
_cell.angle_alpha   90.00
_cell.angle_beta   90.00
_cell.angle_gamma   90.00
#
_symmetry.space_group_name_H-M   'P 1'
#
loop_
_entity.id
_entity.type
_entity.pdbx_description
1 polymer ?
#
loop_
_entity_poly.entity_id
_entity_poly.type
_entity_poly.pdbx_seq_one_letter_code
_entity_poly.pdbx_strand_id
1 'polypeptide(L)' 'MNMGAAIALGIGIGTAIGVAMDNVGAGIAIGAGMGAAIGAALSSRTKDDDET' A
#
# COMPACT_ATOMS: atom_id res chain seq x y z
N MET A 1 4.28 8.61 7.62
CA MET A 1 3.19 7.60 7.66
C MET A 1 3.78 6.26 8.06
N ASN A 2 3.12 5.50 8.93
CA ASN A 2 3.61 4.19 9.34
C ASN A 2 3.39 3.16 8.21
N MET A 3 4.35 2.26 7.98
CA MET A 3 4.27 1.21 6.96
C MET A 3 2.95 0.42 6.99
N GLY A 4 2.46 0.09 8.19
CA GLY A 4 1.18 -0.61 8.37
C GLY A 4 -0.04 0.16 7.85
N ALA A 5 -0.04 1.50 7.93
CA ALA A 5 -1.11 2.32 7.39
C ALA A 5 -1.11 2.34 5.85
N ALA A 6 0.06 2.35 5.22
CA ALA A 6 0.19 2.28 3.77
C ALA A 6 -0.28 0.93 3.22
N ILE A 7 0.05 -0.17 3.92
CA ILE A 7 -0.44 -1.50 3.57
C ILE A 7 -1.95 -1.62 3.77
N ALA A 8 -2.50 -1.13 4.89
CA ALA A 8 -3.95 -1.13 5.13
C ALA A 8 -4.71 -0.36 4.04
N LEU A 9 -4.19 0.80 3.63
CA LEU A 9 -4.76 1.60 2.55
C LEU A 9 -4.68 0.86 1.20
N GLY A 10 -3.51 0.28 0.89
CA GLY A 10 -3.31 -0.50 -0.32
C GLY A 10 -4.23 -1.70 -0.42
N ILE A 11 -4.40 -2.47 0.67
CA ILE A 11 -5.33 -3.61 0.72
C ILE A 11 -6.77 -3.14 0.60
N GLY A 12 -7.18 -2.06 1.28
CA GLY A 12 -8.54 -1.53 1.16
C GLY A 12 -8.91 -1.14 -0.27
N ILE A 13 -8.03 -0.41 -0.95
CA ILE A 13 -8.21 -0.01 -2.35
C ILE A 13 -8.14 -1.24 -3.27
N GLY A 14 -7.15 -2.11 -3.09
CA GLY A 14 -6.98 -3.30 -3.91
C GLY A 14 -8.15 -4.28 -3.79
N THR A 15 -8.74 -4.41 -2.59
CA THR A 15 -9.92 -5.24 -2.38
C THR A 15 -11.13 -4.66 -3.11
N ALA A 16 -11.34 -3.33 -3.06
CA ALA A 16 -12.42 -2.68 -3.81
C ALA A 16 -12.27 -2.88 -5.33
N ILE A 17 -11.05 -2.76 -5.86
CA ILE A 17 -10.74 -3.03 -7.27
C ILE A 17 -10.96 -4.52 -7.61
N GLY A 18 -10.52 -5.42 -6.73
CA GLY A 18 -10.70 -6.86 -6.89
C GLY A 18 -12.17 -7.27 -6.93
N VAL A 19 -13.01 -6.66 -6.09
CA VAL A 19 -14.47 -6.87 -6.12
C VAL A 19 -15.06 -6.35 -7.44
N ALA A 20 -14.61 -5.19 -7.93
CA ALA A 20 -15.06 -4.66 -9.22
C ALA A 20 -14.63 -5.52 -10.42
N MET A 21 -13.50 -6.21 -10.31
CA MET A 21 -12.98 -7.15 -11.32
C MET A 21 -13.51 -8.58 -11.16
N ASP A 22 -14.39 -8.83 -10.18
CA ASP A 22 -14.86 -10.18 -9.81
C ASP A 22 -13.70 -11.16 -9.49
N ASN A 23 -12.55 -10.60 -9.10
CA ASN A 23 -11.33 -11.31 -8.77
C ASN A 23 -10.64 -10.65 -7.57
N VAL A 24 -11.15 -10.97 -6.39
CA VAL A 24 -10.66 -10.45 -5.11
C VAL A 24 -9.20 -10.86 -4.86
N GLY A 25 -8.79 -12.06 -5.30
CA GLY A 25 -7.41 -12.54 -5.17
C GLY A 25 -6.41 -11.65 -5.91
N ALA A 26 -6.73 -11.27 -7.15
CA ALA A 26 -5.93 -10.32 -7.93
C ALA A 26 -5.93 -8.93 -7.28
N GLY A 27 -7.08 -8.48 -6.79
CA GLY A 27 -7.20 -7.18 -6.10
C GLY A 27 -6.35 -7.09 -4.83
N ILE A 28 -6.35 -8.13 -3.99
CA ILE A 28 -5.51 -8.19 -2.79
C ILE A 28 -4.02 -8.22 -3.16
N ALA A 29 -3.62 -9.00 -4.17
CA ALA A 29 -2.23 -9.05 -4.61
C ALA A 29 -1.73 -7.68 -5.11
N ILE A 30 -2.53 -7.00 -5.94
CA ILE A 30 -2.24 -5.66 -6.43
C ILE A 30 -2.21 -4.66 -5.27
N GLY A 31 -3.22 -4.68 -4.39
CA GLY A 31 -3.32 -3.78 -3.24
C GLY A 31 -2.17 -3.92 -2.25
N ALA A 32 -1.77 -5.15 -1.94
CA ALA A 32 -0.63 -5.43 -1.07
C ALA A 32 0.68 -4.98 -1.71
N GLY A 33 0.90 -5.24 -3.00
CA GLY A 33 2.08 -4.77 -3.73
C GLY A 33 2.16 -3.25 -3.81
N MET A 34 1.04 -2.59 -4.09
CA MET A 34 0.96 -1.13 -4.17
C MET A 34 1.14 -0.47 -2.80
N GLY A 35 0.50 -1.01 -1.75
CA GLY A 35 0.63 -0.55 -0.38
C GLY A 35 2.06 -0.70 0.16
N ALA A 36 2.74 -1.81 -0.17
CA ALA A 36 4.14 -2.02 0.16
C ALA A 36 5.07 -1.07 -0.60
N ALA A 37 4.85 -0.84 -1.90
CA ALA A 37 5.64 0.10 -2.70
C ALA A 37 5.50 1.55 -2.20
N ILE A 38 4.26 1.99 -1.94
CA ILE A 38 3.96 3.33 -1.41
C ILE A 38 4.55 3.48 -0.01
N GLY A 39 4.36 2.47 0.86
CA GLY A 39 4.93 2.46 2.20
C GLY A 39 6.46 2.51 2.20
N ALA A 40 7.11 1.79 1.29
CA ALA A 40 8.56 1.79 1.12
C ALA A 40 9.07 3.14 0.61
N ALA A 41 8.42 3.71 -0.41
CA ALA A 41 8.77 5.01 -0.95
C ALA A 41 8.62 6.13 0.09
N LEU A 42 7.51 6.14 0.84
CA LEU A 42 7.27 7.11 1.91
C LEU A 42 8.23 6.90 3.09
N SER A 43 8.49 5.65 3.50
CA SER A 43 9.42 5.36 4.59
C SER A 43 10.86 5.71 4.24
N SER A 44 11.25 5.62 2.96
CA SER A 44 12.55 6.09 2.48
C SER A 44 12.64 7.60 2.57
N ARG A 45 11.56 8.32 2.23
CA ARG A 45 11.55 9.77 2.19
C ARG A 45 11.47 10.42 3.58
N THR A 46 10.80 9.78 4.53
CA THR A 46 10.79 10.25 5.94
C THR A 46 12.13 10.03 6.64
N LYS A 47 12.98 9.11 6.16
CA LYS A 47 14.34 8.93 6.69
C LYS A 47 15.29 10.08 6.35
N ASP A 48 14.96 10.89 5.36
CA ASP A 48 15.73 12.09 5.00
C ASP A 48 15.31 13.34 5.80
N ASP A 49 14.18 13.29 6.52
CA ASP A 49 13.66 14.43 7.31
C ASP A 49 14.04 14.36 8.81
N ASP A 50 14.79 13.34 9.24
CA ASP A 50 15.21 13.11 10.64
C ASP A 50 16.75 13.17 10.79
N GLU A 51 17.43 13.93 9.91
CA GLU A 51 18.86 14.26 9.98
C GLU A 51 19.10 15.79 9.95
N THR A 52 18.39 16.55 10.79
CA THR A 52 18.74 17.96 11.12
C THR A 52 18.50 18.30 12.58
#